data_AF-A0A075KCT9-F1
#
_entry.id   AF-A0A075KCT9-F1
#
_cell.length_a   1.000
_cell.length_b   1.000
_cell.length_c   1.000
_cell.angle_alpha   90.00
_cell.angle_beta   90.00
_cell.angle_gamma   90.00
#
_symmetry.space_group_name_H-M   'P 1'
#
loop_
_entity.id
_entity.type
_entity.pdbx_description
1 polymer ?
#
loop_
_entity_poly.entity_id
_entity_poly.type
_entity_poly.pdbx_seq_one_letter_code
_entity_poly.pdbx_strand_id
1 'polypeptide(L)'
;MLTPLDIHNKEFKRSFRGYNEDDVDEFLDRVIKDYEQLYRENIELKESIDRLTGKLEQFQHMETTLHNTLIIAQETAEEVKLNAKKTTELMLKEAEINAQKLAEEASNKVRRMADEYQDLKKQVDVYRVRMRTLVQAQLEILGEPNEDE
;
A
#
# COMPACT_ATOMS: atom_id res chain seq x y z
N MET A 1 -17.24 54.62 19.00
CA MET A 1 -16.14 55.55 18.68
C MET A 1 -16.73 56.70 17.90
N LEU A 2 -16.14 57.89 17.99
CA LEU A 2 -16.52 59.03 17.14
C LEU A 2 -16.11 58.73 15.71
N THR A 3 -16.90 59.15 14.74
CA THR A 3 -16.56 59.18 13.32
C THR A 3 -15.98 60.55 12.96
N PRO A 4 -15.25 60.68 11.83
CA PRO A 4 -14.86 61.99 11.31
C PRO A 4 -16.05 62.96 11.20
N LEU A 5 -17.23 62.45 10.83
CA LEU A 5 -18.47 63.22 10.74
C LEU A 5 -18.98 63.69 12.11
N ASP A 6 -18.80 62.88 13.16
CA ASP A 6 -19.13 63.28 14.53
C ASP A 6 -18.21 64.38 15.07
N ILE A 7 -16.96 64.43 14.59
CA ILE A 7 -16.00 65.50 14.92
C ILE A 7 -16.37 66.77 14.16
N HIS A 8 -16.70 66.67 12.87
CA HIS A 8 -17.13 67.80 12.04
C HIS A 8 -18.42 68.45 12.55
N ASN A 9 -19.40 67.66 12.98
CA ASN A 9 -20.69 68.18 13.45
C ASN A 9 -20.68 68.59 14.93
N LYS A 10 -19.50 68.66 15.56
CA LYS A 10 -19.39 68.94 16.98
C LYS A 10 -19.51 70.44 17.27
N GLU A 11 -20.63 70.84 17.86
CA GLU A 11 -20.78 72.20 18.40
C GLU A 11 -20.28 72.30 19.85
N PHE A 12 -19.49 73.35 20.12
CA PHE A 12 -18.99 73.68 21.46
C PHE A 12 -19.78 74.83 22.07
N LYS A 13 -20.01 74.79 23.39
CA LYS A 13 -20.70 75.87 24.12
C LYS A 13 -19.76 77.05 24.34
N ARG A 14 -20.25 78.28 24.11
CA ARG A 14 -19.51 79.52 24.39
C ARG A 14 -19.43 79.79 25.90
N SER A 15 -18.29 80.29 26.36
CA SER A 15 -18.03 80.68 27.75
C SER A 15 -17.27 82.01 27.80
N PHE A 16 -17.42 82.78 28.89
CA PHE A 16 -16.82 84.12 29.05
C PHE A 16 -15.28 84.13 28.98
N ARG A 17 -14.64 82.97 29.14
CA ARG A 17 -13.23 82.70 28.79
C ARG A 17 -13.15 81.34 28.10
N GLY A 18 -12.63 81.29 26.88
CA GLY A 18 -12.53 80.08 26.06
C GLY A 18 -11.40 80.19 25.04
N TYR A 19 -11.15 79.09 24.33
CA TYR A 19 -10.25 79.08 23.17
C TYR A 19 -10.85 79.89 22.02
N ASN A 20 -10.00 80.40 21.13
CA ASN A 20 -10.42 81.07 19.92
C ASN A 20 -11.12 80.07 18.98
N GLU A 21 -12.32 80.41 18.51
CA GLU A 21 -13.12 79.52 17.66
C GLU A 21 -12.39 79.22 16.34
N ASP A 22 -11.78 80.23 15.70
CA ASP A 22 -11.08 80.06 14.41
C ASP A 22 -9.86 79.11 14.53
N ASP A 23 -9.07 79.25 15.60
CA ASP A 23 -7.89 78.39 15.84
C ASP A 23 -8.29 76.95 16.17
N VAL A 24 -9.43 76.78 16.86
CA VAL A 24 -10.00 75.47 17.18
C VAL A 24 -10.53 74.80 15.92
N ASP A 25 -11.23 75.54 15.05
CA ASP A 25 -11.76 75.02 13.79
C ASP A 25 -10.64 74.58 12.84
N GLU A 26 -9.57 75.38 12.67
CA GLU A 26 -8.41 74.98 11.86
C GLU A 26 -7.68 73.74 12.42
N PHE A 27 -7.66 73.58 13.75
CA PHE A 27 -7.12 72.37 14.37
C PHE A 27 -8.05 71.17 14.15
N LEU A 28 -9.36 71.34 14.31
CA LEU A 28 -10.36 70.28 14.08
C LEU A 28 -10.35 69.80 12.63
N ASP A 29 -10.18 70.69 11.65
CA ASP A 29 -10.04 70.33 10.23
C ASP A 29 -8.84 69.41 9.99
N ARG A 30 -7.70 69.67 10.64
CA ARG A 30 -6.51 68.80 10.56
C ARG A 30 -6.78 67.46 11.24
N VAL A 31 -7.38 67.47 12.42
CA VAL A 31 -7.76 66.26 13.15
C VAL A 31 -8.72 65.39 12.33
N ILE A 32 -9.72 66.00 11.66
CA ILE A 32 -10.68 65.28 10.81
C ILE A 32 -9.94 64.58 9.67
N LYS A 33 -9.05 65.28 8.95
CA LYS A 33 -8.27 64.69 7.84
C LYS A 33 -7.41 63.51 8.30
N ASP A 34 -6.66 63.68 9.37
CA ASP A 34 -5.79 62.62 9.91
C ASP A 34 -6.63 61.43 10.41
N TYR A 35 -7.78 61.71 11.04
CA TYR A 35 -8.69 60.68 11.53
C TYR A 35 -9.39 59.93 10.40
N GLU A 36 -9.76 60.60 9.30
CA GLU A 36 -10.27 59.94 8.09
C GLU A 36 -9.24 59.00 7.47
N GLN A 37 -7.98 59.43 7.40
CA GLN A 37 -6.90 58.59 6.90
C GLN A 37 -6.71 57.35 7.78
N LEU A 38 -6.59 57.54 9.10
CA LEU A 38 -6.47 56.43 10.05
C LEU A 38 -7.67 55.48 10.01
N TYR A 39 -8.88 56.02 9.85
CA TYR A 39 -10.09 55.21 9.76
C TYR A 39 -10.10 54.35 8.50
N ARG A 40 -9.67 54.91 7.35
CA ARG A 40 -9.54 54.17 6.09
C ARG A 40 -8.49 53.07 6.19
N GLU A 41 -7.29 53.40 6.68
CA GLU A 41 -6.22 52.43 6.89
C GLU A 41 -6.66 51.30 7.84
N ASN A 42 -7.42 51.62 8.88
CA ASN A 42 -7.95 50.61 9.80
C ASN A 42 -8.91 49.63 9.12
N ILE A 43 -9.77 50.11 8.21
CA ILE A 43 -10.67 49.26 7.44
C ILE A 43 -9.86 48.36 6.49
N GLU A 44 -8.93 48.93 5.73
CA GLU A 44 -8.09 48.17 4.79
C GLU A 44 -7.24 47.09 5.49
N LEU A 45 -6.72 47.40 6.68
CA LEU A 45 -5.99 46.45 7.51
C LEU A 45 -6.90 45.33 8.02
N LYS A 46 -8.12 45.64 8.48
CA LYS A 46 -9.10 44.64 8.92
C LYS A 46 -9.49 43.70 7.77
N GLU A 47 -9.81 44.24 6.60
CA GLU A 47 -10.11 43.44 5.41
C GLU A 47 -8.94 42.55 5.00
N SER A 48 -7.71 43.07 5.12
CA SER A 48 -6.50 42.29 4.84
C SER A 48 -6.29 41.16 5.85
N ILE A 49 -6.53 41.42 7.14
CA ILE A 49 -6.47 40.40 8.20
C ILE A 49 -7.51 39.32 7.95
N ASP A 50 -8.75 39.69 7.65
CA ASP A 50 -9.82 38.71 7.38
C ASP A 50 -9.47 37.83 6.18
N ARG A 51 -8.97 38.45 5.10
CA ARG A 51 -8.52 37.72 3.90
C ARG A 51 -7.36 36.77 4.21
N LEU A 52 -6.36 37.21 4.98
CA LEU A 52 -5.20 36.39 5.34
C LEU A 52 -5.59 35.25 6.28
N THR A 53 -6.48 35.51 7.23
CA THR A 53 -7.01 34.52 8.16
C THR A 53 -7.76 33.42 7.41
N GLY A 54 -8.63 33.78 6.46
CA GLY A 54 -9.32 32.78 5.63
C GLY A 54 -8.37 31.93 4.78
N LYS A 55 -7.29 32.50 4.25
CA LYS A 55 -6.25 31.73 3.56
C LYS A 55 -5.50 30.78 4.49
N LEU A 56 -5.20 31.23 5.71
CA LEU A 56 -4.53 30.41 6.71
C LEU A 56 -5.38 29.19 7.09
N GLU A 57 -6.67 29.39 7.32
CA GLU A 57 -7.62 28.30 7.60
C GLU A 57 -7.69 27.29 6.44
N GLN A 58 -7.71 27.76 5.19
CA GLN A 58 -7.66 26.88 4.02
C GLN A 58 -6.36 26.06 3.97
N PHE A 59 -5.21 26.68 4.26
CA PHE A 59 -3.94 25.96 4.29
C PHE A 59 -3.87 24.95 5.44
N GLN A 60 -4.37 25.29 6.63
CA GLN A 60 -4.43 24.35 7.75
C GLN A 60 -5.35 23.16 7.45
N HIS A 61 -6.48 23.40 6.78
CA HIS A 61 -7.35 22.32 6.34
C HIS A 61 -6.65 21.41 5.32
N MET A 62 -5.99 22.00 4.31
CA MET A 62 -5.23 21.27 3.30
C MET A 62 -4.09 20.45 3.91
N GLU A 63 -3.35 21.03 4.86
CA GLU A 63 -2.27 20.35 5.60
C GLU A 63 -2.82 19.14 6.36
N THR A 64 -3.94 19.30 7.05
CA THR A 64 -4.60 18.21 7.77
C THR A 64 -5.02 17.08 6.83
N THR A 65 -5.64 17.41 5.69
CA THR A 65 -6.05 16.43 4.69
C THR A 65 -4.85 15.70 4.09
N LEU A 66 -3.77 16.42 3.79
CA LEU A 66 -2.54 15.86 3.23
C LEU A 66 -1.86 14.93 4.24
N HIS A 67 -1.79 15.33 5.51
CA HIS A 67 -1.27 14.50 6.59
C HIS A 67 -2.07 13.21 6.76
N ASN A 68 -3.40 13.29 6.82
CA ASN A 68 -4.26 12.12 6.91
C ASN A 68 -4.12 11.18 5.69
N THR A 69 -4.01 11.76 4.50
CA THR A 69 -3.81 11.00 3.26
C THR A 69 -2.45 10.28 3.27
N LEU A 70 -1.40 10.93 3.77
CA LEU A 70 -0.07 10.34 3.91
C LEU A 70 -0.08 9.15 4.88
N ILE A 71 -0.77 9.29 6.01
CA ILE A 71 -0.95 8.20 6.98
C ILE A 71 -1.65 7.01 6.33
N ILE A 72 -2.79 7.24 5.66
CA ILE A 72 -3.55 6.17 5.00
C ILE A 72 -2.70 5.49 3.93
N ALA A 73 -1.94 6.25 3.13
CA ALA A 73 -1.04 5.70 2.13
C ALA A 73 0.05 4.81 2.76
N GLN A 74 0.62 5.24 3.89
CA GLN A 74 1.62 4.47 4.63
C GLN A 74 1.03 3.19 5.22
N GLU A 75 -0.14 3.27 5.87
CA GLU A 75 -0.84 2.10 6.42
C GLU A 75 -1.18 1.09 5.33
N THR A 76 -1.72 1.56 4.20
CA THR A 76 -2.05 0.72 3.04
C THR A 76 -0.79 0.05 2.47
N ALA A 77 0.33 0.78 2.37
CA ALA A 77 1.58 0.23 1.88
C ALA A 77 2.13 -0.87 2.79
N GLU A 78 2.09 -0.67 4.11
CA GLU A 78 2.51 -1.70 5.07
C GLU A 78 1.55 -2.90 5.09
N GLU A 79 0.24 -2.69 4.95
CA GLU A 79 -0.74 -3.76 4.82
C GLU A 79 -0.48 -4.63 3.58
N VAL A 80 -0.28 -4.00 2.42
CA VAL A 80 0.03 -4.70 1.15
C VAL A 80 1.31 -5.51 1.30
N LYS A 81 2.35 -4.93 1.90
CA LYS A 81 3.64 -5.62 2.14
C LYS A 81 3.47 -6.81 3.09
N LEU A 82 2.72 -6.67 4.17
CA LEU A 82 2.46 -7.76 5.11
C LEU A 82 1.68 -8.90 4.45
N ASN A 83 0.64 -8.56 3.69
CA ASN A 83 -0.16 -9.54 2.95
C ASN A 83 0.67 -10.24 1.86
N ALA A 84 1.49 -9.51 1.12
CA ALA A 84 2.42 -10.08 0.15
C ALA A 84 3.41 -11.05 0.81
N LYS A 85 3.95 -10.71 1.98
CA LYS A 85 4.84 -11.60 2.72
C LYS A 85 4.13 -12.89 3.15
N LYS A 86 2.93 -12.79 3.74
CA LYS A 86 2.14 -13.94 4.17
C LYS A 86 1.76 -14.86 3.01
N THR A 87 1.30 -14.28 1.90
CA THR A 87 0.94 -15.05 0.69
C THR A 87 2.16 -15.74 0.09
N THR A 88 3.31 -15.06 0.03
CA THR A 88 4.57 -15.67 -0.44
C THR A 88 5.00 -16.84 0.45
N GLU A 89 4.92 -16.69 1.78
CA GLU A 89 5.24 -17.79 2.71
C GLU A 89 4.31 -19.00 2.52
N LEU A 90 3.02 -18.78 2.28
CA LEU A 90 2.06 -19.85 1.99
C LEU A 90 2.36 -20.53 0.65
N MET A 91 2.64 -19.75 -0.40
CA MET A 91 2.99 -20.27 -1.71
C MET A 91 4.27 -21.12 -1.67
N LEU A 92 5.29 -20.68 -0.92
CA LEU A 92 6.52 -21.46 -0.75
C LEU A 92 6.25 -22.78 -0.04
N LYS A 93 5.46 -22.78 1.04
CA LYS A 93 5.07 -24.01 1.74
C LYS A 93 4.27 -24.96 0.86
N GLU A 94 3.32 -24.43 0.09
CA GLU A 94 2.52 -25.24 -0.82
C GLU A 94 3.38 -25.84 -1.95
N ALA A 95 4.29 -25.05 -2.51
CA ALA A 95 5.24 -25.52 -3.52
C ALA A 95 6.16 -26.61 -2.96
N GLU A 96 6.64 -26.46 -1.73
CA GLU A 96 7.49 -27.46 -1.04
C GLU A 96 6.73 -28.78 -0.82
N ILE A 97 5.50 -28.73 -0.31
CA ILE A 97 4.66 -29.92 -0.12
C ILE A 97 4.38 -30.62 -1.47
N ASN A 98 4.04 -29.85 -2.51
CA ASN A 98 3.76 -30.40 -3.83
C ASN A 98 5.01 -31.03 -4.45
N ALA A 99 6.17 -30.39 -4.31
CA ALA A 99 7.45 -30.93 -4.79
C ALA A 99 7.81 -32.22 -4.05
N GLN A 100 7.63 -32.26 -2.73
CA GLN A 100 7.89 -33.45 -1.92
C GLN A 100 6.97 -34.61 -2.33
N LYS A 101 5.68 -34.34 -2.52
CA LYS A 101 4.70 -35.32 -2.98
C LYS A 101 5.05 -35.86 -4.37
N LEU A 102 5.44 -34.98 -5.30
CA LEU A 102 5.86 -35.39 -6.64
C LEU A 102 7.11 -36.27 -6.61
N ALA A 103 8.09 -35.91 -5.77
CA ALA A 103 9.31 -36.69 -5.60
C ALA A 103 9.02 -38.08 -5.00
N GLU A 104 8.12 -38.15 -4.02
CA GLU A 104 7.68 -39.41 -3.42
C GLU A 104 6.93 -40.29 -4.42
N GLU A 105 6.00 -39.72 -5.19
CA GLU A 105 5.30 -40.43 -6.27
C GLU A 105 6.26 -40.98 -7.33
N ALA A 106 7.26 -40.17 -7.73
CA ALA A 106 8.29 -40.59 -8.68
C ALA A 106 9.15 -41.73 -8.11
N SER A 107 9.61 -41.62 -6.86
CA SER A 107 10.38 -42.65 -6.17
C SER A 107 9.60 -43.97 -6.07
N ASN A 108 8.32 -43.89 -5.71
CA ASN A 108 7.43 -45.05 -5.63
C ASN A 108 7.18 -45.70 -7.01
N LYS A 109 7.17 -44.93 -8.10
CA LYS A 109 7.10 -45.48 -9.46
C LYS A 109 8.39 -46.19 -9.84
N VAL A 110 9.54 -45.57 -9.58
CA VAL A 110 10.86 -46.18 -9.85
C VAL A 110 11.02 -47.49 -9.09
N ARG A 111 10.65 -47.52 -7.81
CA ARG A 111 10.70 -48.74 -7.00
C ARG A 111 9.83 -49.85 -7.58
N ARG A 112 8.58 -49.55 -7.93
CA ARG A 112 7.67 -50.52 -8.56
C ARG A 112 8.22 -51.07 -9.88
N MET A 113 8.74 -50.19 -10.75
CA MET A 113 9.35 -50.62 -12.01
C MET A 113 10.58 -51.50 -11.78
N ALA A 114 11.39 -51.20 -10.76
CA ALA A 114 12.55 -52.03 -10.41
C ALA A 114 12.14 -53.43 -9.92
N ASP A 115 11.10 -53.50 -9.08
CA ASP A 115 10.54 -54.76 -8.58
C ASP A 115 9.96 -55.59 -9.74
N GLU A 116 9.15 -54.98 -10.62
CA GLU A 116 8.60 -55.62 -11.83
C GLU A 116 9.70 -56.13 -12.77
N TYR A 117 10.77 -55.35 -12.94
CA TYR A 117 11.93 -55.76 -13.74
C TYR A 117 12.64 -56.98 -13.16
N GLN A 118 12.83 -57.02 -11.83
CA GLN A 118 13.45 -58.17 -11.17
C GLN A 118 12.59 -59.43 -11.32
N ASP A 119 11.28 -59.32 -11.20
CA ASP A 119 10.38 -60.46 -11.34
C ASP A 119 10.32 -60.96 -12.79
N LEU A 120 10.29 -60.06 -13.78
CA LEU A 120 10.39 -60.43 -15.18
C LEU A 120 11.70 -61.16 -15.48
N LYS A 121 12.82 -60.68 -14.93
CA LYS A 121 14.13 -61.34 -15.08
C LYS A 121 14.12 -62.76 -14.51
N LYS A 122 13.56 -62.96 -13.31
CA LYS A 122 13.39 -64.31 -12.74
C LYS A 122 12.54 -65.20 -13.63
N GLN A 123 11.45 -64.70 -14.19
CA GLN A 123 10.59 -65.46 -15.11
C GLN A 123 11.36 -65.90 -16.36
N VAL A 124 12.18 -65.01 -16.93
CA VAL A 124 13.06 -65.33 -18.07
C VAL A 124 14.07 -66.42 -17.71
N ASP A 125 14.71 -66.33 -16.55
CA ASP A 125 15.67 -67.33 -16.09
C ASP A 125 15.01 -68.71 -15.89
N VAL A 126 13.84 -68.75 -15.24
CA VAL A 126 13.05 -69.97 -15.05
C VAL A 126 12.61 -70.57 -16.39
N TYR A 127 12.13 -69.74 -17.32
CA TYR A 127 11.75 -70.17 -18.65
C TYR A 127 12.94 -70.79 -19.40
N ARG A 128 14.10 -70.13 -19.34
CA ARG A 128 15.33 -70.62 -19.98
C ARG A 128 15.77 -71.98 -19.43
N VAL A 129 15.67 -72.19 -18.11
CA VAL A 129 15.97 -73.50 -17.49
C VAL A 129 14.97 -74.55 -17.98
N ARG A 130 13.65 -74.27 -17.91
CA ARG A 130 12.61 -75.20 -18.38
C ARG A 130 12.80 -75.60 -19.84
N MET A 131 13.10 -74.64 -20.71
CA MET A 131 13.31 -74.89 -22.14
C MET A 131 14.56 -75.77 -22.37
N ARG A 132 15.65 -75.50 -21.64
CA ARG A 132 16.85 -76.35 -21.70
C ARG A 132 16.55 -77.78 -21.27
N THR A 133 15.84 -77.98 -20.16
CA THR A 133 15.44 -79.31 -19.68
C THR A 133 14.55 -80.03 -20.70
N LEU A 134 13.59 -79.34 -21.31
CA LEU A 134 12.74 -79.89 -22.36
C LEU A 134 13.55 -80.37 -23.57
N VAL A 135 14.46 -79.53 -24.08
CA VAL A 135 15.32 -79.90 -25.22
C VAL A 135 16.22 -81.07 -24.87
N GLN A 136 16.78 -81.10 -23.65
CA GLN A 136 17.65 -82.19 -23.21
C GLN A 136 16.90 -83.53 -23.09
N ALA A 137 15.67 -83.51 -22.55
CA ALA A 137 14.82 -84.70 -22.52
C ALA A 137 14.45 -85.21 -23.93
N GLN A 138 14.16 -84.30 -24.87
CA GLN A 138 13.89 -84.69 -26.26
C GLN A 138 15.13 -85.27 -26.96
N LEU A 139 16.33 -84.78 -26.64
CA LEU A 139 17.58 -85.34 -27.14
C LEU A 139 17.89 -86.71 -26.54
N GLU A 140 17.58 -86.95 -25.27
CA GLU A 140 17.69 -88.29 -24.66
C GLU A 140 16.81 -89.30 -25.38
N ILE A 141 15.53 -88.96 -25.65
CA ILE A 141 14.61 -89.83 -26.39
C ILE A 141 15.12 -90.17 -27.80
N LEU A 142 15.76 -89.22 -28.49
CA LEU A 142 16.34 -89.44 -29.83
C LEU A 142 17.71 -90.14 -29.80
N GLY A 143 18.38 -90.11 -28.66
CA GLY A 143 19.70 -90.71 -28.43
C GLY A 143 19.64 -92.12 -27.86
N GLU A 144 18.48 -92.54 -27.33
CA GLU A 144 18.21 -93.95 -27.09
C GLU A 144 18.27 -94.69 -28.42
N PRO A 145 19.07 -95.78 -28.54
CA PRO A 145 19.05 -96.58 -29.74
C PRO A 145 17.62 -97.09 -29.93
N ASN A 146 17.06 -96.91 -31.12
CA ASN A 146 15.91 -97.69 -31.53
C ASN A 146 16.29 -99.16 -31.30
N GLU A 147 15.76 -99.77 -30.24
CA GLU A 147 15.61 -101.21 -30.15
C GLU A 147 14.51 -101.60 -31.17
N ASP A 148 14.83 -101.39 -32.46
CA ASP A 148 14.15 -102.05 -33.56
C ASP A 148 14.95 -103.34 -33.85
N GLU A 149 14.30 -104.45 -33.56
CA GLU A 149 14.60 -105.87 -33.87
C GLU A 149 15.52 -106.68 -32.93
#